data_AF-A0A1C6SZ79-F1
#
_entry.id   AF-A0A1C6SZ79-F1
#
_cell.length_a   1.000
_cell.length_b   1.000
_cell.length_c   1.000
_cell.angle_alpha   90.00
_cell.angle_beta   90.00
_cell.angle_gamma   90.00
#
_symmetry.space_group_name_H-M   'P 1'
#
loop_
_entity.id
_entity.type
_entity.pdbx_description
1 polymer ?
#
loop_
_entity_poly.entity_id
_entity_poly.type
_entity_poly.pdbx_seq_one_letter_code
_entity_poly.pdbx_strand_id
1 'polypeptide(L)'
;MRGAHLTTLGGEPPTGIPDALRVVTGVDEVLTGGLARPGEADAAALGALASALAGTPLGGPTAEAVANVVAGAVSEEHVAVLAGARSALLGAVHDALLGQLDAALNRNRPASPGGQRAAESGAQPVTAARAWLHEVAVTGWRGVDHELVAAAGAPVEAAWATPGLRRLAVLLDGFAAELRAAVPVATMPQAPVRRWADLWARGMLLTHGVADADAAPVTGRLLLLGVDVHEHDTAVQVQAHAVLEPADGGPPRLVRTAVGAAKVDTIGGPALWRLLDAYPVLLAALAQRRTLEVTDVPLRGGDLTWHDDRAQLGGPADPFATARVLLPSAVATAAAPLDRHPVGIAEPVLVEGYAVRDDDGTLTLEVDGAPLVVDAERLPSCGPLTRDLVAASSACLGLMRWDAGRWSVQPLAVQATVKRKPVTVHTGDWAGGVTDPKVAKAEARAGDAVAVLRERAGRLLRS
;
A
#
# COMPACT_ATOMS: atom_id res chain seq x y z
N MET A 1 3.97 13.94 -17.69
CA MET A 1 4.42 14.85 -16.62
C MET A 1 5.44 15.80 -17.25
N ARG A 2 5.47 17.07 -16.86
CA ARG A 2 6.41 18.10 -17.36
C ARG A 2 7.17 18.71 -16.19
N GLY A 3 8.30 19.36 -16.44
CA GLY A 3 9.13 19.92 -15.37
C GLY A 3 8.41 20.99 -14.54
N ALA A 4 7.53 21.79 -15.15
CA ALA A 4 6.68 22.73 -14.41
C ALA A 4 5.81 22.05 -13.34
N HIS A 5 5.32 20.83 -13.59
CA HIS A 5 4.57 20.06 -12.60
C HIS A 5 5.48 19.65 -11.44
N LEU A 6 6.73 19.27 -11.75
CA LEU A 6 7.71 18.84 -10.76
C LEU A 6 8.25 19.99 -9.92
N THR A 7 8.38 21.19 -10.48
CA THR A 7 8.70 22.39 -9.70
C THR A 7 7.63 22.66 -8.63
N THR A 8 6.35 22.48 -8.95
CA THR A 8 5.25 22.59 -7.97
C THR A 8 5.34 21.52 -6.87
N LEU A 9 5.75 20.30 -7.22
CA LEU A 9 5.86 19.18 -6.29
C LEU A 9 7.15 19.22 -5.44
N GLY A 10 8.25 19.71 -6.00
CA GLY A 10 9.56 19.81 -5.34
C GLY A 10 9.76 21.10 -4.53
N GLY A 11 8.77 22.01 -4.53
CA GLY A 11 8.76 23.20 -3.68
C GLY A 11 8.45 22.88 -2.21
N GLU A 12 8.18 23.92 -1.41
CA GLU A 12 7.74 23.71 -0.02
C GLU A 12 6.46 22.86 0.02
N PRO A 13 6.38 21.88 0.95
CA PRO A 13 5.16 21.10 1.11
C PRO A 13 4.00 22.02 1.50
N PRO A 14 2.74 21.64 1.18
CA PRO A 14 1.56 22.38 1.62
C PRO A 14 1.63 22.77 3.10
N THR A 15 1.18 24.00 3.40
CA THR A 15 1.22 24.57 4.75
C THR A 15 0.61 23.62 5.77
N GLY A 16 1.30 23.44 6.90
CA GLY A 16 0.85 22.59 8.01
C GLY A 16 1.27 21.12 7.90
N ILE A 17 1.74 20.62 6.75
CA ILE A 17 2.22 19.24 6.63
C ILE A 17 3.44 18.97 7.55
N PRO A 18 4.49 19.79 7.59
CA PRO A 18 5.62 19.56 8.49
C PRO A 18 5.20 19.54 9.97
N ASP A 19 4.23 20.39 10.34
CA ASP A 19 3.71 20.45 11.70
C ASP A 19 2.90 19.21 12.05
N ALA A 20 1.99 18.79 11.17
CA ALA A 20 1.21 17.56 11.33
C ALA A 20 2.13 16.35 11.48
N LEU A 21 3.13 16.19 10.59
CA LEU A 21 4.07 15.06 10.66
C LEU A 21 4.88 15.06 11.97
N ARG A 22 5.24 16.23 12.50
CA ARG A 22 5.93 16.35 13.79
C ARG A 22 5.04 15.90 14.95
N VAL A 23 3.76 16.28 14.95
CA VAL A 23 2.79 15.81 15.95
C VAL A 23 2.67 14.28 15.90
N VAL A 24 2.54 13.69 14.71
CA VAL A 24 2.50 12.21 14.58
C VAL A 24 3.82 11.59 15.05
N THR A 25 4.99 12.20 14.76
CA THR A 25 6.28 11.70 15.29
C THR A 25 6.28 11.66 16.81
N GLY A 26 5.80 12.71 17.48
CA GLY A 26 5.73 12.73 18.94
C GLY A 26 4.87 11.60 19.50
N VAL A 27 3.69 11.35 18.92
CA VAL A 27 2.81 10.24 19.33
C VAL A 27 3.50 8.88 19.15
N ASP A 28 4.22 8.70 18.05
CA ASP A 28 4.95 7.47 17.76
C ASP A 28 6.10 7.23 18.75
N GLU A 29 6.78 8.29 19.17
CA GLU A 29 7.79 8.25 20.23
C GLU A 29 7.18 7.84 21.58
N VAL A 30 5.99 8.34 21.94
CA VAL A 30 5.26 7.90 23.15
C VAL A 30 4.99 6.40 23.13
N LEU A 31 4.56 5.84 21.99
CA LEU A 31 4.34 4.40 21.84
C LEU A 31 5.62 3.57 22.00
N THR A 32 6.81 4.19 21.87
CA THR A 32 8.08 3.51 22.15
C THR A 32 8.27 3.25 23.65
N GLY A 33 7.85 4.21 24.49
CA GLY A 33 7.92 4.12 25.95
C GLY A 33 6.70 3.46 26.60
N GLY A 34 5.55 3.48 25.93
CA GLY A 34 4.29 2.89 26.38
C GLY A 34 3.37 3.90 27.10
N LEU A 35 2.08 3.60 27.09
CA LEU A 35 1.04 4.48 27.65
C LEU A 35 0.79 4.27 29.15
N ALA A 36 1.44 3.28 29.79
CA ALA A 36 1.20 2.97 31.20
C ALA A 36 1.58 4.11 32.16
N ARG A 37 2.68 4.81 31.87
CA ARG A 37 3.25 5.88 32.72
C ARG A 37 3.93 6.95 31.86
N PRO A 38 3.15 7.78 31.15
CA PRO A 38 3.72 8.82 30.30
C PRO A 38 4.53 9.83 31.15
N GLY A 39 5.72 10.18 30.68
CA GLY A 39 6.53 11.26 31.24
C GLY A 39 6.01 12.65 30.81
N GLU A 40 6.69 13.70 31.26
CA GLU A 40 6.34 15.09 30.90
C GLU A 40 6.42 15.34 29.39
N ALA A 41 7.45 14.82 28.73
CA ALA A 41 7.60 14.90 27.28
C ALA A 41 6.47 14.17 26.53
N ASP A 42 6.07 13.00 27.04
CA ASP A 42 4.97 12.21 26.46
C ASP A 42 3.63 12.94 26.60
N ALA A 43 3.38 13.53 27.77
CA ALA A 43 2.20 14.35 28.00
C ALA A 43 2.13 15.56 27.07
N ALA A 44 3.27 16.22 26.81
CA ALA A 44 3.35 17.32 25.86
C ALA A 44 3.07 16.87 24.41
N ALA A 45 3.64 15.73 23.99
CA ALA A 45 3.39 15.17 22.65
C ALA A 45 1.92 14.78 22.44
N LEU A 46 1.30 14.13 23.42
CA LEU A 46 -0.13 13.81 23.40
C LEU A 46 -1.01 15.08 23.43
N GLY A 47 -0.62 16.10 24.21
CA GLY A 47 -1.29 17.40 24.22
C GLY A 47 -1.23 18.12 22.87
N ALA A 48 -0.13 17.99 22.14
CA ALA A 48 0.00 18.53 20.79
C ALA A 48 -0.96 17.84 19.80
N LEU A 49 -1.17 16.52 19.94
CA LEU A 49 -2.18 15.80 19.15
C LEU A 49 -3.60 16.32 19.42
N ALA A 50 -3.98 16.46 20.70
CA ALA A 50 -5.28 17.02 21.07
C ALA A 50 -5.48 18.44 20.53
N SER A 51 -4.42 19.27 20.59
CA SER A 51 -4.44 20.63 20.07
C SER A 51 -4.57 20.68 18.54
N ALA A 52 -3.89 19.79 17.82
CA ALA A 52 -3.98 19.69 16.36
C ALA A 52 -5.39 19.33 15.86
N LEU A 53 -6.18 18.63 16.69
CA LEU A 53 -7.55 18.24 16.40
C LEU A 53 -8.60 19.17 17.02
N ALA A 54 -8.17 20.24 17.69
CA ALA A 54 -9.08 21.23 18.26
C ALA A 54 -9.97 21.84 17.16
N GLY A 55 -11.28 21.92 17.43
CA GLY A 55 -12.27 22.40 16.45
C GLY A 55 -12.72 21.35 15.42
N THR A 56 -12.16 20.14 15.44
CA THR A 56 -12.68 19.01 14.67
C THR A 56 -13.65 18.15 15.51
N PRO A 57 -14.48 17.29 14.89
CA PRO A 57 -15.30 16.33 15.63
C PRO A 57 -14.52 15.38 16.56
N LEU A 58 -13.21 15.18 16.32
CA LEU A 58 -12.35 14.35 17.17
C LEU A 58 -11.70 15.13 18.32
N GLY A 59 -11.79 16.47 18.35
CA GLY A 59 -11.06 17.29 19.31
C GLY A 59 -11.43 17.00 20.77
N GLY A 60 -12.72 16.96 21.08
CA GLY A 60 -13.22 16.63 22.43
C GLY A 60 -12.81 15.23 22.89
N PRO A 61 -13.16 14.16 22.14
CA PRO A 61 -12.73 12.80 22.46
C PRO A 61 -11.22 12.65 22.62
N THR A 62 -10.42 13.27 21.75
CA THR A 62 -8.96 13.20 21.82
C THR A 62 -8.44 13.88 23.08
N ALA A 63 -8.94 15.07 23.42
CA ALA A 63 -8.53 15.77 24.63
C ALA A 63 -8.84 14.96 25.91
N GLU A 64 -10.01 14.32 25.95
CA GLU A 64 -10.40 13.43 27.06
C GLU A 64 -9.49 12.19 27.16
N ALA A 65 -9.23 11.51 26.03
CA ALA A 65 -8.34 10.36 26.01
C ALA A 65 -6.92 10.73 26.48
N VAL A 66 -6.39 11.88 26.02
CA VAL A 66 -5.08 12.39 26.42
C VAL A 66 -5.05 12.69 27.93
N ALA A 67 -6.06 13.38 28.46
CA ALA A 67 -6.12 13.71 29.89
C ALA A 67 -6.12 12.44 30.76
N ASN A 68 -6.90 11.43 30.38
CA ASN A 68 -6.96 10.16 31.11
C ASN A 68 -5.65 9.36 31.01
N VAL A 69 -5.03 9.30 29.84
CA VAL A 69 -3.73 8.63 29.66
C VAL A 69 -2.65 9.30 30.52
N VAL A 70 -2.58 10.64 30.52
CA VAL A 70 -1.64 11.39 31.35
C VAL A 70 -1.90 11.19 32.85
N ALA A 71 -3.16 11.02 33.24
CA ALA A 71 -3.54 10.68 34.62
C ALA A 71 -3.31 9.20 34.99
N GLY A 72 -2.84 8.35 34.07
CA GLY A 72 -2.61 6.92 34.28
C GLY A 72 -3.88 6.05 34.21
N ALA A 73 -4.99 6.59 33.70
CA ALA A 73 -6.27 5.91 33.53
C ALA A 73 -6.51 5.47 32.07
N VAL A 74 -5.56 4.72 31.50
CA VAL A 74 -5.65 4.23 30.12
C VAL A 74 -6.69 3.11 29.99
N SER A 75 -7.57 3.23 28.99
CA SER A 75 -8.60 2.25 28.66
C SER A 75 -8.54 1.91 27.17
N GLU A 76 -9.17 0.80 26.76
CA GLU A 76 -9.27 0.43 25.34
C GLU A 76 -9.88 1.53 24.48
N GLU A 77 -10.89 2.24 25.01
CA GLU A 77 -11.54 3.36 24.31
C GLU A 77 -10.58 4.54 24.13
N HIS A 78 -9.83 4.91 25.17
CA HIS A 78 -8.82 5.98 25.05
C HIS A 78 -7.77 5.65 23.99
N VAL A 79 -7.30 4.40 23.97
CA VAL A 79 -6.32 3.89 23.01
C VAL A 79 -6.87 3.88 21.59
N ALA A 80 -8.13 3.50 21.39
CA ALA A 80 -8.80 3.56 20.09
C ALA A 80 -8.97 5.00 19.59
N VAL A 81 -9.31 5.95 20.48
CA VAL A 81 -9.40 7.37 20.15
C VAL A 81 -8.05 7.92 19.70
N LEU A 82 -6.95 7.58 20.40
CA LEU A 82 -5.60 7.99 20.00
C LEU A 82 -5.20 7.43 18.63
N ALA A 83 -5.50 6.16 18.36
CA ALA A 83 -5.29 5.56 17.04
C ALA A 83 -6.07 6.31 15.94
N GLY A 84 -7.35 6.61 16.19
CA GLY A 84 -8.19 7.37 15.27
C GLY A 84 -7.71 8.79 15.04
N ALA A 85 -7.32 9.50 16.09
CA ALA A 85 -6.76 10.85 16.05
C ALA A 85 -5.48 10.90 15.20
N ARG A 86 -4.56 9.97 15.45
CA ARG A 86 -3.32 9.82 14.67
C ARG A 86 -3.60 9.55 13.19
N SER A 87 -4.48 8.59 12.89
CA SER A 87 -4.85 8.24 11.51
C SER A 87 -5.58 9.37 10.80
N ALA A 88 -6.43 10.14 11.50
CA ALA A 88 -7.12 11.30 10.92
C ALA A 88 -6.14 12.40 10.51
N LEU A 89 -5.11 12.67 11.34
CA LEU A 89 -4.09 13.65 11.02
C LEU A 89 -3.24 13.21 9.80
N LEU A 90 -2.86 11.94 9.72
CA LEU A 90 -2.21 11.37 8.54
C LEU A 90 -3.11 11.39 7.30
N GLY A 91 -4.41 11.17 7.47
CA GLY A 91 -5.41 11.30 6.42
C GLY A 91 -5.51 12.72 5.89
N ALA A 92 -5.44 13.74 6.76
CA ALA A 92 -5.40 15.14 6.34
C ALA A 92 -4.12 15.47 5.55
N VAL A 93 -2.96 14.95 5.97
CA VAL A 93 -1.70 15.08 5.21
C VAL A 93 -1.83 14.41 3.84
N HIS A 94 -2.38 13.20 3.78
CA HIS A 94 -2.65 12.49 2.54
C HIS A 94 -3.52 13.32 1.58
N ASP A 95 -4.63 13.87 2.08
CA ASP A 95 -5.58 14.64 1.26
C ASP A 95 -4.94 15.95 0.76
N ALA A 96 -4.12 16.61 1.57
CA ALA A 96 -3.36 17.80 1.15
C ALA A 96 -2.32 17.47 0.06
N LEU A 97 -1.60 16.37 0.20
CA LEU A 97 -0.62 15.89 -0.79
C LEU A 97 -1.30 15.49 -2.11
N LEU A 98 -2.42 14.77 -2.04
CA LEU A 98 -3.20 14.46 -3.24
C LEU A 98 -3.76 15.72 -3.89
N GLY A 99 -4.21 16.70 -3.11
CA GLY A 99 -4.65 18.00 -3.65
C GLY A 99 -3.53 18.73 -4.41
N GLN A 100 -2.31 18.74 -3.87
CA GLN A 100 -1.13 19.28 -4.54
C GLN A 100 -0.83 18.52 -5.84
N LEU A 101 -0.86 17.19 -5.80
CA LEU A 101 -0.59 16.34 -6.96
C LEU A 101 -1.65 16.50 -8.05
N ASP A 102 -2.93 16.50 -7.67
CA ASP A 102 -4.05 16.66 -8.59
C ASP A 102 -4.00 18.04 -9.26
N ALA A 103 -3.67 19.10 -8.51
CA ALA A 103 -3.45 20.43 -9.07
C ALA A 103 -2.26 20.45 -10.06
N ALA A 104 -1.13 19.82 -9.72
CA ALA A 104 0.05 19.75 -10.58
C ALA A 104 -0.20 18.92 -11.86
N LEU A 105 -1.03 17.89 -11.80
CA LEU A 105 -1.36 17.02 -12.92
C LEU A 105 -2.63 17.41 -13.67
N ASN A 106 -3.33 18.45 -13.22
CA ASN A 106 -4.67 18.84 -13.69
C ASN A 106 -5.66 17.66 -13.66
N ARG A 107 -5.64 16.88 -12.58
CA ARG A 107 -6.43 15.65 -12.40
C ARG A 107 -7.71 15.97 -11.64
N ASN A 108 -8.82 15.44 -12.13
CA ASN A 108 -10.11 15.55 -11.44
C ASN A 108 -10.29 14.39 -10.46
N ARG A 109 -10.61 14.71 -9.20
CA ARG A 109 -10.94 13.74 -8.16
C ARG A 109 -12.21 14.17 -7.45
N PRO A 110 -13.35 13.49 -7.67
CA PRO A 110 -14.57 13.74 -6.93
C PRO A 110 -14.35 13.52 -5.44
N ALA A 111 -15.04 14.31 -4.61
CA ALA A 111 -15.01 14.12 -3.17
C ALA A 111 -15.47 12.70 -2.79
N SER A 112 -14.82 12.12 -1.78
CA SER A 112 -15.25 10.84 -1.22
C SER A 112 -16.66 11.00 -0.64
N PRO A 113 -17.62 10.11 -0.94
CA PRO A 113 -18.88 10.10 -0.23
C PRO A 113 -18.62 9.91 1.27
N GLY A 114 -19.38 10.61 2.11
CA GLY A 114 -19.26 10.48 3.56
C GLY A 114 -19.46 9.01 3.99
N GLY A 115 -18.55 8.49 4.80
CA GLY A 115 -18.66 7.13 5.32
C GLY A 115 -19.87 6.97 6.23
N GLN A 116 -20.59 5.86 6.11
CA GLN A 116 -21.55 5.45 7.12
C GLN A 116 -20.81 4.85 8.32
N ARG A 117 -21.37 5.01 9.52
CA ARG A 117 -20.84 4.31 10.70
C ARG A 117 -21.16 2.83 10.55
N ALA A 118 -20.14 1.98 10.56
CA ALA A 118 -20.35 0.54 10.67
C ALA A 118 -20.96 0.20 12.03
N ALA A 119 -21.82 -0.82 12.07
CA ALA A 119 -22.22 -1.40 13.34
C ALA A 119 -20.98 -2.02 14.00
N GLU A 120 -20.75 -1.69 15.28
CA GLU A 120 -19.66 -2.29 16.04
C GLU A 120 -19.91 -3.80 16.17
N SER A 121 -18.92 -4.59 15.76
CA SER A 121 -18.97 -6.04 15.91
C SER A 121 -18.50 -6.41 17.31
N GLY A 122 -19.43 -6.85 18.16
CA GLY A 122 -19.12 -7.45 19.47
C GLY A 122 -18.60 -8.89 19.38
N ALA A 123 -18.09 -9.31 18.22
CA ALA A 123 -17.60 -10.66 18.02
C ALA A 123 -16.36 -10.93 18.87
N GLN A 124 -16.32 -12.07 19.54
CA GLN A 124 -15.23 -12.46 20.44
C GLN A 124 -13.80 -12.33 19.85
N PRO A 125 -13.55 -12.64 18.56
CA PRO A 125 -12.23 -12.42 17.95
C PRO A 125 -11.80 -10.95 17.90
N VAL A 126 -12.76 -10.04 17.69
CA VAL A 126 -12.52 -8.60 17.61
C VAL A 126 -12.15 -8.04 18.98
N THR A 127 -12.85 -8.46 20.03
CA THR A 127 -12.53 -8.09 21.41
C THR A 127 -11.14 -8.57 21.82
N ALA A 128 -10.78 -9.82 21.51
CA ALA A 128 -9.46 -10.36 21.82
C ALA A 128 -8.33 -9.63 21.07
N ALA A 129 -8.54 -9.30 19.79
CA ALA A 129 -7.60 -8.48 19.01
C ALA A 129 -7.41 -7.09 19.63
N ARG A 130 -8.51 -6.45 20.06
CA ARG A 130 -8.47 -5.11 20.67
C ARG A 130 -7.71 -5.11 22.00
N ALA A 131 -7.98 -6.09 22.86
CA ALA A 131 -7.28 -6.26 24.13
C ALA A 131 -5.76 -6.42 23.93
N TRP A 132 -5.35 -7.26 22.96
CA TRP A 132 -3.93 -7.43 22.62
C TRP A 132 -3.29 -6.13 22.13
N LEU A 133 -3.93 -5.42 21.19
CA LEU A 133 -3.43 -4.14 20.68
C LEU A 133 -3.36 -3.04 21.77
N HIS A 134 -4.30 -3.07 22.72
CA HIS A 134 -4.28 -2.19 23.89
C HIS A 134 -3.09 -2.51 24.79
N GLU A 135 -2.88 -3.79 25.13
CA GLU A 135 -1.75 -4.21 25.97
C GLU A 135 -0.40 -3.86 25.32
N VAL A 136 -0.28 -4.04 24.01
CA VAL A 136 0.89 -3.61 23.23
C VAL A 136 1.15 -2.11 23.37
N ALA A 137 0.11 -1.26 23.27
CA ALA A 137 0.27 0.20 23.41
C ALA A 137 0.61 0.63 24.85
N VAL A 138 -0.01 -0.01 25.85
CA VAL A 138 0.26 0.27 27.27
C VAL A 138 1.69 -0.11 27.63
N THR A 139 2.15 -1.27 27.15
CA THR A 139 3.50 -1.80 27.37
C THR A 139 4.57 -0.98 26.62
N GLY A 140 4.25 -0.51 25.42
CA GLY A 140 5.16 0.20 24.53
C GLY A 140 6.18 -0.71 23.86
N TRP A 141 6.75 -0.26 22.74
CA TRP A 141 7.65 -1.08 21.91
C TRP A 141 8.79 -1.69 22.71
N ARG A 142 9.44 -0.91 23.58
CA ARG A 142 10.59 -1.40 24.37
C ARG A 142 10.20 -2.41 25.46
N GLY A 143 8.95 -2.46 25.86
CA GLY A 143 8.46 -3.44 26.83
C GLY A 143 7.96 -4.74 26.20
N VAL A 144 7.84 -4.82 24.87
CA VAL A 144 7.35 -6.02 24.18
C VAL A 144 8.32 -7.19 24.35
N ASP A 145 7.80 -8.31 24.86
CA ASP A 145 8.54 -9.55 25.07
C ASP A 145 7.93 -10.74 24.29
N HIS A 146 8.49 -11.93 24.49
CA HIS A 146 8.03 -13.14 23.80
C HIS A 146 6.61 -13.57 24.20
N GLU A 147 6.18 -13.29 25.44
CA GLU A 147 4.86 -13.69 25.94
C GLU A 147 3.77 -12.81 25.30
N LEU A 148 3.96 -11.49 25.31
CA LEU A 148 3.04 -10.55 24.70
C LEU A 148 2.91 -10.78 23.18
N VAL A 149 4.00 -11.10 22.49
CA VAL A 149 3.95 -11.42 21.05
C VAL A 149 3.28 -12.77 20.79
N ALA A 150 3.47 -13.77 21.66
CA ALA A 150 2.80 -15.06 21.53
C ALA A 150 1.29 -14.96 21.73
N ALA A 151 0.82 -14.03 22.58
CA ALA A 151 -0.60 -13.80 22.84
C ALA A 151 -1.41 -13.37 21.60
N ALA A 152 -0.75 -12.90 20.53
CA ALA A 152 -1.40 -12.59 19.25
C ALA A 152 -1.97 -13.83 18.52
N GLY A 153 -1.49 -15.04 18.82
CA GLY A 153 -1.85 -16.25 18.06
C GLY A 153 -3.35 -16.55 18.06
N ALA A 154 -3.96 -16.63 19.24
CA ALA A 154 -5.38 -16.93 19.38
C ALA A 154 -6.31 -15.92 18.67
N PRO A 155 -6.16 -14.58 18.84
CA PRO A 155 -6.99 -13.63 18.10
C PRO A 155 -6.76 -13.68 16.59
N VAL A 156 -5.53 -13.94 16.12
CA VAL A 156 -5.21 -14.11 14.69
C VAL A 156 -5.94 -15.33 14.13
N GLU A 157 -5.81 -16.50 14.75
CA GLU A 157 -6.48 -17.74 14.30
C GLU A 157 -8.00 -17.59 14.27
N ALA A 158 -8.58 -16.98 15.31
CA ALA A 158 -10.02 -16.76 15.38
C ALA A 158 -10.52 -15.75 14.32
N ALA A 159 -9.72 -14.73 14.01
CA ALA A 159 -10.02 -13.78 12.93
C ALA A 159 -9.92 -14.46 11.55
N TRP A 160 -8.97 -15.36 11.33
CA TRP A 160 -8.85 -16.14 10.08
C TRP A 160 -10.07 -17.01 9.80
N ALA A 161 -10.66 -17.60 10.85
CA ALA A 161 -11.86 -18.42 10.75
C ALA A 161 -13.10 -17.63 10.29
N THR A 162 -13.08 -16.29 10.42
CA THR A 162 -14.20 -15.42 10.06
C THR A 162 -13.90 -14.66 8.75
N PRO A 163 -14.59 -14.93 7.63
CA PRO A 163 -14.27 -14.32 6.34
C PRO A 163 -14.21 -12.79 6.35
N GLY A 164 -15.13 -12.13 7.08
CA GLY A 164 -15.17 -10.67 7.20
C GLY A 164 -14.02 -10.06 8.03
N LEU A 165 -13.27 -10.87 8.79
CA LEU A 165 -12.16 -10.43 9.62
C LEU A 165 -10.78 -10.75 9.03
N ARG A 166 -10.71 -11.33 7.82
CA ARG A 166 -9.42 -11.71 7.20
C ARG A 166 -8.46 -10.53 7.02
N ARG A 167 -8.97 -9.34 6.74
CA ARG A 167 -8.13 -8.12 6.67
C ARG A 167 -7.46 -7.81 8.01
N LEU A 168 -8.20 -7.95 9.11
CA LEU A 168 -7.66 -7.81 10.46
C LEU A 168 -6.67 -8.95 10.75
N ALA A 169 -7.01 -10.20 10.42
CA ALA A 169 -6.16 -11.36 10.63
C ALA A 169 -4.79 -11.22 9.95
N VAL A 170 -4.76 -10.86 8.66
CA VAL A 170 -3.51 -10.64 7.89
C VAL A 170 -2.66 -9.54 8.52
N LEU A 171 -3.29 -8.44 8.92
CA LEU A 171 -2.56 -7.31 9.51
C LEU A 171 -1.97 -7.70 10.87
N LEU A 172 -2.74 -8.36 11.73
CA LEU A 172 -2.27 -8.78 13.05
C LEU A 172 -1.17 -9.83 12.94
N ASP A 173 -1.31 -10.79 12.03
CA ASP A 173 -0.30 -11.82 11.76
C ASP A 173 1.03 -11.18 11.33
N GLY A 174 0.99 -10.28 10.34
CA GLY A 174 2.17 -9.55 9.87
C GLY A 174 2.79 -8.66 10.95
N PHE A 175 1.97 -7.94 11.73
CA PHE A 175 2.48 -7.10 12.81
C PHE A 175 3.12 -7.93 13.93
N ALA A 176 2.48 -9.02 14.35
CA ALA A 176 3.03 -9.94 15.33
C ALA A 176 4.33 -10.61 14.83
N ALA A 177 4.42 -10.92 13.54
CA ALA A 177 5.63 -11.45 12.93
C ALA A 177 6.80 -10.45 12.98
N GLU A 178 6.56 -9.17 12.67
CA GLU A 178 7.59 -8.13 12.80
C GLU A 178 8.06 -7.93 14.23
N LEU A 179 7.13 -7.89 15.19
CA LEU A 179 7.48 -7.81 16.61
C LEU A 179 8.29 -9.04 17.04
N ARG A 180 7.89 -10.25 16.63
CA ARG A 180 8.59 -11.50 16.97
C ARG A 180 10.03 -11.51 16.47
N ALA A 181 10.28 -11.00 15.26
CA ALA A 181 11.61 -10.90 14.69
C ALA A 181 12.50 -9.86 15.43
N ALA A 182 11.87 -8.94 16.17
CA ALA A 182 12.51 -7.83 16.85
C ALA A 182 12.70 -8.03 18.37
N VAL A 183 12.02 -8.98 18.99
CA VAL A 183 12.12 -9.23 20.45
C VAL A 183 13.50 -9.81 20.82
N PRO A 184 14.15 -9.32 21.89
CA PRO A 184 13.72 -8.21 22.76
C PRO A 184 13.97 -6.84 22.14
N VAL A 185 12.88 -6.09 21.92
CA VAL A 185 12.91 -4.78 21.23
C VAL A 185 13.76 -3.76 21.98
N ALA A 186 13.82 -3.86 23.32
CA ALA A 186 14.67 -3.02 24.17
C ALA A 186 16.15 -3.02 23.75
N THR A 187 16.63 -4.07 23.10
CA THR A 187 18.03 -4.22 22.67
C THR A 187 18.30 -3.73 21.25
N MET A 188 17.25 -3.35 20.51
CA MET A 188 17.40 -2.86 19.14
C MET A 188 18.07 -1.48 19.11
N PRO A 189 19.07 -1.26 18.24
CA PRO A 189 19.64 0.06 18.03
C PRO A 189 18.59 1.08 17.57
N GLN A 190 17.67 0.65 16.70
CA GLN A 190 16.60 1.47 16.16
C GLN A 190 15.39 0.62 15.83
N ALA A 191 14.25 0.94 16.44
CA ALA A 191 12.96 0.35 16.11
C ALA A 191 12.32 1.10 14.92
N PRO A 192 11.55 0.43 14.04
CA PRO A 192 10.83 1.07 12.94
C PRO A 192 9.54 1.75 13.46
N VAL A 193 9.69 2.74 14.33
CA VAL A 193 8.61 3.30 15.17
C VAL A 193 7.40 3.74 14.36
N ARG A 194 7.59 4.50 13.27
CA ARG A 194 6.51 4.96 12.38
C ARG A 194 5.72 3.78 11.82
N ARG A 195 6.43 2.76 11.34
CA ARG A 195 5.83 1.58 10.72
C ARG A 195 4.97 0.80 11.71
N TRP A 196 5.49 0.54 12.91
CA TRP A 196 4.74 -0.18 13.93
C TRP A 196 3.55 0.61 14.46
N ALA A 197 3.68 1.93 14.61
CA ALA A 197 2.56 2.79 14.95
C ALA A 197 1.47 2.80 13.84
N ASP A 198 1.85 2.76 12.56
CA ASP A 198 0.90 2.64 11.44
C ASP A 198 0.15 1.29 11.47
N LEU A 199 0.87 0.18 11.67
CA LEU A 199 0.27 -1.15 11.77
C LEU A 199 -0.66 -1.25 12.98
N TRP A 200 -0.20 -0.80 14.15
CA TRP A 200 -0.98 -0.79 15.37
C TRP A 200 -2.25 0.05 15.24
N ALA A 201 -2.15 1.30 14.75
CA ALA A 201 -3.31 2.19 14.61
C ALA A 201 -4.31 1.60 13.62
N ARG A 202 -3.83 1.06 12.50
CA ARG A 202 -4.70 0.40 11.52
C ARG A 202 -5.37 -0.85 12.09
N GLY A 203 -4.64 -1.68 12.83
CA GLY A 203 -5.20 -2.83 13.52
C GLY A 203 -6.30 -2.43 14.50
N MET A 204 -6.04 -1.41 15.32
CA MET A 204 -6.99 -0.88 16.30
C MET A 204 -8.28 -0.42 15.62
N LEU A 205 -8.17 0.39 14.56
CA LEU A 205 -9.34 0.87 13.81
C LEU A 205 -10.12 -0.26 13.12
N LEU A 206 -9.45 -1.30 12.61
CA LEU A 206 -10.14 -2.47 12.05
C LEU A 206 -10.96 -3.23 13.11
N THR A 207 -10.60 -3.16 14.41
CA THR A 207 -11.40 -3.76 15.48
C THR A 207 -12.71 -3.00 15.78
N HIS A 208 -12.89 -1.78 15.27
CA HIS A 208 -14.14 -1.03 15.43
C HIS A 208 -15.10 -1.19 14.24
N GLY A 209 -14.73 -2.04 13.28
CA GLY A 209 -15.49 -2.27 12.07
C GLY A 209 -15.20 -1.21 11.01
N VAL A 210 -15.35 -1.60 9.75
CA VAL A 210 -15.22 -0.73 8.60
C VAL A 210 -16.54 -0.76 7.85
N ALA A 211 -17.12 0.40 7.58
CA ALA A 211 -18.20 0.47 6.62
C ALA A 211 -17.52 0.37 5.25
N ASP A 212 -17.56 -0.82 4.66
CA ASP A 212 -17.17 -0.98 3.28
C ASP A 212 -18.13 -0.15 2.42
N ALA A 213 -17.56 0.65 1.52
CA ALA A 213 -18.38 1.29 0.49
C ALA A 213 -19.05 0.20 -0.35
N ASP A 214 -20.33 0.38 -0.65
CA ASP A 214 -21.06 -0.53 -1.54
C ASP A 214 -20.32 -0.67 -2.86
N ALA A 215 -20.10 -1.91 -3.29
CA ALA A 215 -19.50 -2.17 -4.58
C ALA A 215 -20.54 -1.90 -5.68
N ALA A 216 -20.23 -0.99 -6.58
CA ALA A 216 -21.03 -0.80 -7.79
C ALA A 216 -20.48 -1.73 -8.89
N PRO A 217 -21.34 -2.49 -9.60
CA PRO A 217 -20.88 -3.25 -10.76
C PRO A 217 -20.44 -2.29 -11.87
N VAL A 218 -19.32 -2.58 -12.51
CA VAL A 218 -18.84 -1.83 -13.68
C VAL A 218 -18.59 -2.74 -14.87
N THR A 219 -18.93 -2.21 -16.05
CA THR A 219 -18.76 -2.87 -17.34
C THR A 219 -18.03 -1.91 -18.28
N GLY A 220 -17.08 -2.42 -19.05
CA GLY A 220 -16.28 -1.59 -19.95
C GLY A 220 -14.96 -2.23 -20.35
N ARG A 221 -14.08 -1.41 -20.92
CA ARG A 221 -12.76 -1.83 -21.37
C ARG A 221 -11.70 -1.38 -20.37
N LEU A 222 -10.92 -2.33 -19.86
CA LEU A 222 -9.84 -2.10 -18.93
C LEU A 222 -8.49 -2.14 -19.67
N LEU A 223 -7.72 -1.05 -19.58
CA LEU A 223 -6.42 -0.90 -20.21
C LEU A 223 -5.34 -0.84 -19.13
N LEU A 224 -4.55 -1.91 -19.03
CA LEU A 224 -3.50 -2.04 -18.01
C LEU A 224 -2.35 -1.08 -18.28
N LEU A 225 -1.96 -0.33 -17.25
CA LEU A 225 -0.81 0.59 -17.27
C LEU A 225 0.44 -0.14 -16.78
N GLY A 226 0.36 -0.81 -15.65
CA GLY A 226 1.50 -1.48 -15.04
C GLY A 226 1.12 -2.22 -13.79
N VAL A 227 2.12 -2.87 -13.18
CA VAL A 227 1.92 -3.77 -12.05
C VAL A 227 2.91 -3.42 -10.94
N ASP A 228 2.38 -3.20 -9.75
CA ASP A 228 3.14 -3.18 -8.49
C ASP A 228 3.09 -4.57 -7.84
N VAL A 229 4.17 -4.96 -7.17
CA VAL A 229 4.29 -6.27 -6.52
C VAL A 229 4.70 -6.05 -5.06
N HIS A 230 3.87 -6.55 -4.15
CA HIS A 230 4.12 -6.55 -2.72
C HIS A 230 4.45 -7.96 -2.27
N GLU A 231 5.66 -8.16 -1.79
CA GLU A 231 6.14 -9.43 -1.28
C GLU A 231 6.38 -9.33 0.23
N HIS A 232 5.80 -10.28 0.97
CA HIS A 232 6.04 -10.54 2.39
C HIS A 232 6.42 -12.01 2.53
N ASP A 233 7.10 -12.40 3.61
CA ASP A 233 7.55 -13.80 3.80
C ASP A 233 6.41 -14.81 3.69
N THR A 234 5.20 -14.44 4.12
CA THR A 234 4.01 -15.30 4.14
C THR A 234 2.98 -15.02 3.05
N ALA A 235 3.16 -13.96 2.25
CA ALA A 235 2.16 -13.57 1.25
C ALA A 235 2.78 -12.80 0.09
N VAL A 236 2.15 -12.91 -1.08
CA VAL A 236 2.44 -12.04 -2.23
C VAL A 236 1.13 -11.42 -2.72
N GLN A 237 1.20 -10.15 -3.10
CA GLN A 237 0.12 -9.44 -3.77
C GLN A 237 0.66 -8.75 -5.01
N VAL A 238 -0.13 -8.81 -6.07
CA VAL A 238 0.11 -8.12 -7.33
C VAL A 238 -1.02 -7.12 -7.52
N GLN A 239 -0.67 -5.85 -7.68
CA GLN A 239 -1.61 -4.76 -7.92
C GLN A 239 -1.43 -4.22 -9.33
N ALA A 240 -2.40 -4.49 -10.20
CA ALA A 240 -2.42 -3.95 -11.55
C ALA A 240 -3.16 -2.59 -11.57
N HIS A 241 -2.47 -1.56 -12.05
CA HIS A 241 -3.04 -0.23 -12.26
C HIS A 241 -3.53 -0.11 -13.70
N ALA A 242 -4.69 0.50 -13.90
CA ALA A 242 -5.35 0.54 -15.19
C ALA A 242 -6.21 1.79 -15.38
N VAL A 243 -6.58 2.03 -16.63
CA VAL A 243 -7.68 2.93 -17.00
C VAL A 243 -8.89 2.07 -17.37
N LEU A 244 -10.04 2.35 -16.76
CA LEU A 244 -11.33 1.80 -17.17
C LEU A 244 -12.01 2.82 -18.10
N GLU A 245 -12.34 2.40 -19.31
CA GLU A 245 -13.28 3.09 -20.20
C GLU A 245 -14.67 2.46 -20.02
N PRO A 246 -15.61 3.15 -19.35
CA PRO A 246 -16.95 2.62 -19.11
C PRO A 246 -17.71 2.33 -20.41
N ALA A 247 -18.46 1.23 -20.46
CA ALA A 247 -19.28 0.87 -21.62
C ALA A 247 -20.46 1.85 -21.86
N ASP A 248 -20.87 2.60 -20.83
CA ASP A 248 -21.90 3.63 -20.91
C ASP A 248 -21.41 4.94 -21.54
N GLY A 249 -20.13 5.00 -21.96
CA GLY A 249 -19.53 6.19 -22.57
C GLY A 249 -19.15 7.28 -21.56
N GLY A 250 -19.19 6.99 -20.25
CA GLY A 250 -18.68 7.87 -19.21
C GLY A 250 -17.18 8.18 -19.34
N PRO A 251 -16.66 9.14 -18.56
CA PRO A 251 -15.25 9.51 -18.62
C PRO A 251 -14.36 8.32 -18.20
N PRO A 252 -13.15 8.19 -18.76
CA PRO A 252 -12.19 7.19 -18.32
C PRO A 252 -11.89 7.35 -16.83
N ARG A 253 -11.67 6.23 -16.12
CA ARG A 253 -11.46 6.21 -14.67
C ARG A 253 -10.14 5.53 -14.34
N LEU A 254 -9.37 6.11 -13.42
CA LEU A 254 -8.24 5.41 -12.81
C LEU A 254 -8.78 4.36 -11.85
N VAL A 255 -8.38 3.11 -12.10
CA VAL A 255 -8.74 1.97 -11.28
C VAL A 255 -7.50 1.11 -11.04
N ARG A 256 -7.58 0.26 -10.02
CA ARG A 256 -6.60 -0.79 -9.78
C ARG A 256 -7.31 -2.06 -9.39
N THR A 257 -6.65 -3.18 -9.59
CA THR A 257 -7.11 -4.49 -9.13
C THR A 257 -5.96 -5.18 -8.42
N ALA A 258 -6.24 -5.90 -7.34
CA ALA A 258 -5.23 -6.63 -6.61
C ALA A 258 -5.61 -8.11 -6.49
N VAL A 259 -4.66 -8.97 -6.81
CA VAL A 259 -4.75 -10.42 -6.59
C VAL A 259 -3.57 -10.87 -5.75
N GLY A 260 -3.76 -11.87 -4.92
CA GLY A 260 -2.71 -12.34 -4.03
C GLY A 260 -2.83 -13.82 -3.69
N ALA A 261 -1.78 -14.32 -3.06
CA ALA A 261 -1.68 -15.70 -2.60
C ALA A 261 -0.84 -15.76 -1.31
N ALA A 262 -1.19 -16.69 -0.43
CA ALA A 262 -0.32 -17.07 0.68
C ALA A 262 0.92 -17.82 0.13
N LYS A 263 2.06 -17.64 0.78
CA LYS A 263 3.30 -18.34 0.46
C LYS A 263 4.09 -18.68 1.73
N VAL A 264 5.18 -19.40 1.55
CA VAL A 264 6.24 -19.54 2.56
C VAL A 264 7.46 -18.75 2.09
N ASP A 265 8.31 -18.35 3.04
CA ASP A 265 9.48 -17.49 2.84
C ASP A 265 10.43 -17.98 1.72
N THR A 266 10.58 -19.31 1.60
CA THR A 266 11.41 -19.96 0.57
C THR A 266 10.92 -19.76 -0.88
N ILE A 267 9.67 -19.35 -1.09
CA ILE A 267 9.15 -19.04 -2.43
C ILE A 267 9.39 -17.56 -2.69
N GLY A 268 10.38 -17.22 -3.53
CA GLY A 268 10.69 -15.83 -3.86
C GLY A 268 11.09 -15.65 -5.31
N GLY A 269 11.31 -14.39 -5.70
CA GLY A 269 11.81 -14.02 -7.01
C GLY A 269 10.94 -14.59 -8.15
N PRO A 270 11.54 -15.22 -9.19
CA PRO A 270 10.82 -15.71 -10.35
C PRO A 270 9.78 -16.80 -10.04
N ALA A 271 9.80 -17.46 -8.88
CA ALA A 271 8.80 -18.49 -8.57
C ALA A 271 7.44 -17.91 -8.16
N LEU A 272 7.38 -16.62 -7.78
CA LEU A 272 6.18 -15.98 -7.21
C LEU A 272 4.98 -16.04 -8.14
N TRP A 273 5.17 -15.88 -9.45
CA TRP A 273 4.04 -15.79 -10.39
C TRP A 273 3.25 -17.09 -10.49
N ARG A 274 3.86 -18.25 -10.18
CA ARG A 274 3.17 -19.54 -10.17
C ARG A 274 2.10 -19.63 -9.08
N LEU A 275 2.16 -18.76 -8.07
CA LEU A 275 1.15 -18.67 -7.02
C LEU A 275 -0.15 -18.01 -7.51
N LEU A 276 -0.13 -17.36 -8.67
CA LEU A 276 -1.24 -16.59 -9.23
C LEU A 276 -1.95 -17.32 -10.37
N ASP A 277 -1.74 -18.63 -10.51
CA ASP A 277 -2.34 -19.48 -11.54
C ASP A 277 -3.88 -19.54 -11.49
N ALA A 278 -4.48 -19.12 -10.38
CA ALA A 278 -5.93 -18.93 -10.23
C ALA A 278 -6.49 -17.76 -11.06
N TYR A 279 -5.64 -16.94 -11.69
CA TYR A 279 -6.05 -15.73 -12.44
C TYR A 279 -5.56 -15.74 -13.91
N PRO A 280 -5.83 -16.81 -14.69
CA PRO A 280 -5.28 -16.98 -16.04
C PRO A 280 -5.62 -15.86 -17.01
N VAL A 281 -6.80 -15.23 -16.93
CA VAL A 281 -7.20 -14.12 -17.81
C VAL A 281 -6.36 -12.87 -17.54
N LEU A 282 -6.15 -12.52 -16.26
CA LEU A 282 -5.30 -11.40 -15.89
C LEU A 282 -3.85 -11.63 -16.32
N LEU A 283 -3.31 -12.82 -16.04
CA LEU A 283 -1.95 -13.19 -16.43
C LEU A 283 -1.76 -13.14 -17.95
N ALA A 284 -2.72 -13.65 -18.72
CA ALA A 284 -2.67 -13.59 -20.18
C ALA A 284 -2.73 -12.15 -20.71
N ALA A 285 -3.54 -11.27 -20.11
CA ALA A 285 -3.60 -9.86 -20.50
C ALA A 285 -2.28 -9.13 -20.24
N LEU A 286 -1.63 -9.40 -19.10
CA LEU A 286 -0.32 -8.86 -18.78
C LEU A 286 0.75 -9.37 -19.74
N ALA A 287 0.83 -10.67 -19.94
CA ALA A 287 1.85 -11.31 -20.78
C ALA A 287 1.73 -10.91 -22.26
N GLN A 288 0.50 -10.79 -22.77
CA GLN A 288 0.23 -10.53 -24.19
C GLN A 288 -0.07 -9.05 -24.49
N ARG A 289 -0.04 -8.17 -23.48
CA ARG A 289 -0.40 -6.75 -23.59
C ARG A 289 -1.74 -6.54 -24.26
N ARG A 290 -2.78 -7.09 -23.65
CA ARG A 290 -4.16 -7.02 -24.14
C ARG A 290 -5.01 -6.14 -23.24
N THR A 291 -6.01 -5.48 -23.83
CA THR A 291 -7.12 -4.96 -23.04
C THR A 291 -7.91 -6.10 -22.43
N LEU A 292 -8.71 -5.78 -21.42
CA LEU A 292 -9.67 -6.69 -20.82
C LEU A 292 -11.07 -6.10 -21.00
N GLU A 293 -11.98 -6.84 -21.60
CA GLU A 293 -13.40 -6.51 -21.56
C GLU A 293 -13.96 -7.06 -20.25
N VAL A 294 -14.44 -6.19 -19.38
CA VAL A 294 -14.97 -6.53 -18.05
C VAL A 294 -16.48 -6.33 -18.01
N THR A 295 -17.20 -7.27 -17.39
CA THR A 295 -18.67 -7.20 -17.26
C THR A 295 -19.08 -7.39 -15.81
N ASP A 296 -19.79 -6.42 -15.25
CA ASP A 296 -20.30 -6.41 -13.88
C ASP A 296 -19.23 -6.71 -12.82
N VAL A 297 -17.99 -6.23 -13.04
CA VAL A 297 -16.93 -6.38 -12.04
C VAL A 297 -17.22 -5.45 -10.86
N PRO A 298 -17.19 -5.91 -9.60
CA PRO A 298 -17.44 -5.05 -8.45
C PRO A 298 -16.34 -3.99 -8.30
N LEU A 299 -16.71 -2.72 -8.24
CA LEU A 299 -15.81 -1.59 -8.01
C LEU A 299 -16.15 -0.90 -6.69
N ARG A 300 -15.17 -0.77 -5.80
CA ARG A 300 -15.26 0.00 -4.55
C ARG A 300 -14.28 1.14 -4.60
N GLY A 301 -14.78 2.37 -4.78
CA GLY A 301 -13.92 3.50 -5.06
C GLY A 301 -13.12 3.27 -6.34
N GLY A 302 -11.78 3.18 -6.23
CA GLY A 302 -10.86 2.88 -7.33
C GLY A 302 -10.42 1.41 -7.40
N ASP A 303 -10.90 0.56 -6.48
CA ASP A 303 -10.47 -0.84 -6.33
C ASP A 303 -11.47 -1.81 -6.95
N LEU A 304 -11.07 -2.48 -8.03
CA LEU A 304 -11.80 -3.58 -8.66
C LEU A 304 -11.57 -4.87 -7.88
N THR A 305 -12.65 -5.57 -7.56
CA THR A 305 -12.57 -6.94 -7.04
C THR A 305 -12.47 -7.90 -8.22
N TRP A 306 -11.29 -8.48 -8.43
CA TRP A 306 -11.02 -9.30 -9.60
C TRP A 306 -11.83 -10.61 -9.61
N HIS A 307 -12.44 -10.89 -10.76
CA HIS A 307 -13.19 -12.11 -11.03
C HIS A 307 -12.89 -12.53 -12.48
N ASP A 308 -12.11 -13.59 -12.65
CA ASP A 308 -11.64 -14.07 -13.96
C ASP A 308 -12.82 -14.45 -14.88
N ASP A 309 -13.91 -14.96 -14.31
CA ASP A 309 -15.17 -15.30 -14.99
C ASP A 309 -15.95 -14.08 -15.51
N ARG A 310 -15.58 -12.87 -15.07
CA ARG A 310 -16.17 -11.59 -15.47
C ARG A 310 -15.27 -10.76 -16.40
N ALA A 311 -14.19 -11.36 -16.90
CA ALA A 311 -13.23 -10.70 -17.77
C ALA A 311 -12.90 -11.55 -19.01
N GLN A 312 -12.68 -10.88 -20.14
CA GLN A 312 -12.26 -11.53 -21.39
C GLN A 312 -11.13 -10.73 -22.05
N LEU A 313 -10.21 -11.43 -22.73
CA LEU A 313 -9.11 -10.77 -23.46
C LEU A 313 -9.67 -9.98 -24.65
N GLY A 314 -9.46 -8.67 -24.64
CA GLY A 314 -9.77 -7.76 -25.75
C GLY A 314 -8.61 -7.65 -26.75
N GLY A 315 -8.46 -6.53 -27.46
CA GLY A 315 -7.40 -6.32 -28.45
C GLY A 315 -6.01 -6.01 -27.84
N PRO A 316 -4.94 -5.91 -28.64
CA PRO A 316 -3.65 -5.41 -28.18
C PRO A 316 -3.74 -3.98 -27.65
N ALA A 317 -3.03 -3.68 -26.57
CA ALA A 317 -2.90 -2.35 -25.99
C ALA A 317 -1.47 -2.08 -25.53
N ASP A 318 -0.90 -0.99 -26.03
CA ASP A 318 0.38 -0.45 -25.56
C ASP A 318 0.12 0.41 -24.30
N PRO A 319 0.69 0.06 -23.13
CA PRO A 319 0.50 0.83 -21.91
C PRO A 319 1.06 2.27 -21.99
N PHE A 320 2.11 2.53 -22.76
CA PHE A 320 2.64 3.88 -22.97
C PHE A 320 1.72 4.71 -23.85
N ALA A 321 1.16 4.12 -24.91
CA ALA A 321 0.16 4.80 -25.74
C ALA A 321 -1.12 5.09 -24.94
N THR A 322 -1.59 4.10 -24.18
CA THR A 322 -2.71 4.24 -23.24
C THR A 322 -2.46 5.37 -22.26
N ALA A 323 -1.29 5.38 -21.62
CA ALA A 323 -0.94 6.39 -20.63
C ALA A 323 -0.93 7.79 -21.23
N ARG A 324 -0.37 7.95 -22.44
CA ARG A 324 -0.27 9.24 -23.12
C ARG A 324 -1.64 9.82 -23.52
N VAL A 325 -2.57 8.94 -23.91
CA VAL A 325 -3.90 9.35 -24.40
C VAL A 325 -4.91 9.52 -23.27
N LEU A 326 -4.94 8.58 -22.31
CA LEU A 326 -6.04 8.48 -21.34
C LEU A 326 -5.70 9.01 -19.94
N LEU A 327 -4.45 8.97 -19.47
CA LEU A 327 -4.14 9.50 -18.12
C LEU A 327 -4.48 10.98 -17.93
N PRO A 328 -4.32 11.88 -18.93
CA PRO A 328 -4.65 13.29 -18.74
C PRO A 328 -6.14 13.55 -18.48
N SER A 329 -7.04 12.71 -18.99
CA SER A 329 -8.49 12.87 -18.85
C SER A 329 -9.12 11.88 -17.85
N ALA A 330 -8.36 10.90 -17.37
CA ALA A 330 -8.85 9.90 -16.44
C ALA A 330 -9.23 10.52 -15.10
N VAL A 331 -10.46 10.25 -14.65
CA VAL A 331 -10.98 10.66 -13.35
C VAL A 331 -10.37 9.75 -12.28
N ALA A 332 -9.72 10.35 -11.30
CA ALA A 332 -9.20 9.64 -10.15
C ALA A 332 -10.29 9.42 -9.10
N THR A 333 -10.11 8.40 -8.26
CA THR A 333 -11.07 8.12 -7.19
C THR A 333 -10.53 8.57 -5.85
N ALA A 334 -11.39 9.15 -5.01
CA ALA A 334 -11.02 9.44 -3.63
C ALA A 334 -10.74 8.15 -2.84
N ALA A 335 -9.67 8.15 -2.05
CA ALA A 335 -9.34 7.05 -1.16
C ALA A 335 -10.41 6.91 -0.05
N ALA A 336 -10.76 5.67 0.27
CA ALA A 336 -11.61 5.37 1.41
C ALA A 336 -10.95 5.89 2.71
N PRO A 337 -11.71 6.36 3.71
CA PRO A 337 -11.14 7.03 4.89
C PRO A 337 -10.02 6.25 5.59
N LEU A 338 -10.15 4.93 5.75
CA LEU A 338 -9.12 4.10 6.39
C LEU A 338 -7.86 3.91 5.51
N ASP A 339 -7.93 4.17 4.22
CA ASP A 339 -6.82 4.00 3.30
C ASP A 339 -6.06 5.33 3.06
N ARG A 340 -6.52 6.43 3.67
CA ARG A 340 -5.87 7.74 3.59
C ARG A 340 -4.62 7.75 4.47
N HIS A 341 -3.48 7.49 3.85
CA HIS A 341 -2.17 7.55 4.49
C HIS A 341 -1.13 8.03 3.48
N PRO A 342 -0.19 8.94 3.82
CA PRO A 342 0.76 9.48 2.85
C PRO A 342 1.56 8.41 2.10
N VAL A 343 2.05 7.39 2.80
CA VAL A 343 2.79 6.27 2.18
C VAL A 343 1.93 5.37 1.27
N GLY A 344 0.60 5.49 1.37
CA GLY A 344 -0.37 4.78 0.54
C GLY A 344 -0.63 5.45 -0.82
N ILE A 345 -0.11 6.67 -1.04
CA ILE A 345 -0.24 7.37 -2.33
C ILE A 345 0.48 6.55 -3.41
N ALA A 346 -0.20 6.30 -4.52
CA ALA A 346 0.20 5.36 -5.58
C ALA A 346 -0.37 5.79 -6.94
N GLU A 347 -0.02 6.99 -7.39
CA GLU A 347 -0.76 7.65 -8.47
C GLU A 347 -0.06 7.46 -9.83
N PRO A 348 -0.70 6.81 -10.84
CA PRO A 348 -0.06 6.56 -12.13
C PRO A 348 0.34 7.83 -12.86
N VAL A 349 1.58 7.84 -13.38
CA VAL A 349 2.14 8.94 -14.17
C VAL A 349 2.99 8.42 -15.33
N LEU A 350 2.93 9.12 -16.46
CA LEU A 350 3.87 8.99 -17.56
C LEU A 350 4.87 10.15 -17.50
N VAL A 351 6.16 9.83 -17.42
CA VAL A 351 7.27 10.79 -17.45
C VAL A 351 8.05 10.56 -18.74
N GLU A 352 8.34 11.64 -19.47
CA GLU A 352 9.02 11.62 -20.76
C GLU A 352 9.88 12.87 -20.90
N GLY A 353 10.79 12.89 -21.88
CA GLY A 353 11.60 14.07 -22.17
C GLY A 353 12.60 14.41 -21.07
N TYR A 354 13.07 13.40 -20.32
CA TYR A 354 14.02 13.58 -19.23
C TYR A 354 15.42 13.10 -19.59
N ALA A 355 16.41 13.61 -18.85
CA ALA A 355 17.71 12.97 -18.71
C ALA A 355 17.75 12.18 -17.39
N VAL A 356 18.52 11.09 -17.33
CA VAL A 356 18.74 10.35 -16.08
C VAL A 356 20.08 10.73 -15.48
N ARG A 357 20.11 10.98 -14.18
CA ARG A 357 21.31 11.15 -13.36
C ARG A 357 21.39 10.03 -12.33
N ASP A 358 22.62 9.64 -12.01
CA ASP A 358 22.94 8.68 -10.95
C ASP A 358 24.01 9.30 -10.06
N ASP A 359 23.57 9.89 -8.95
CA ASP A 359 24.43 10.58 -8.00
C ASP A 359 24.49 9.74 -6.72
N ASP A 360 25.67 9.17 -6.43
CA ASP A 360 25.94 8.34 -5.25
C ASP A 360 24.90 7.22 -5.00
N GLY A 361 24.42 6.58 -6.07
CA GLY A 361 23.43 5.49 -5.97
C GLY A 361 21.97 5.97 -5.99
N THR A 362 21.72 7.27 -6.02
CA THR A 362 20.37 7.84 -6.16
C THR A 362 20.08 8.16 -7.62
N LEU A 363 19.14 7.43 -8.22
CA LEU A 363 18.65 7.72 -9.57
C LEU A 363 17.68 8.91 -9.55
N THR A 364 17.87 9.86 -10.47
CA THR A 364 17.01 11.04 -10.62
C THR A 364 16.64 11.23 -12.09
N LEU A 365 15.37 11.51 -12.37
CA LEU A 365 14.89 11.95 -13.68
C LEU A 365 14.87 13.48 -13.71
N GLU A 366 15.67 14.08 -14.58
CA GLU A 366 15.71 15.53 -14.82
C GLU A 366 14.73 15.89 -15.92
N VAL A 367 13.56 16.43 -15.56
CA VAL A 367 12.49 16.82 -16.50
C VAL A 367 12.45 18.35 -16.58
N ASP A 368 12.74 18.92 -17.74
CA ASP A 368 12.87 20.39 -17.95
C ASP A 368 13.69 21.11 -16.85
N GLY A 369 14.73 20.44 -16.31
CA GLY A 369 15.59 20.96 -15.25
C GLY A 369 15.07 20.81 -13.81
N ALA A 370 13.94 20.13 -13.61
CA ALA A 370 13.43 19.78 -12.29
C ALA A 370 13.72 18.29 -11.97
N PRO A 371 14.33 17.98 -10.81
CA PRO A 371 14.66 16.61 -10.43
C PRO A 371 13.44 15.86 -9.89
N LEU A 372 13.31 14.59 -10.28
CA LEU A 372 12.37 13.63 -9.71
C LEU A 372 13.13 12.37 -9.29
N VAL A 373 13.17 12.11 -7.98
CA VAL A 373 13.85 10.93 -7.43
C VAL A 373 13.14 9.66 -7.88
N VAL A 374 13.91 8.67 -8.31
CA VAL A 374 13.45 7.33 -8.65
C VAL A 374 13.57 6.43 -7.44
N ASP A 375 12.47 5.79 -7.04
CA ASP A 375 12.46 4.77 -6.01
C ASP A 375 12.79 3.40 -6.64
N ALA A 376 14.09 3.17 -6.86
CA ALA A 376 14.59 1.94 -7.46
C ALA A 376 14.63 0.75 -6.47
N GLU A 377 14.54 1.01 -5.16
CA GLU A 377 14.51 -0.03 -4.13
C GLU A 377 13.19 -0.80 -4.13
N ARG A 378 12.11 -0.19 -4.64
CA ARG A 378 10.80 -0.83 -4.83
C ARG A 378 10.67 -1.65 -6.11
N LEU A 379 11.74 -1.84 -6.89
CA LEU A 379 11.70 -2.73 -8.04
C LEU A 379 11.61 -4.19 -7.56
N PRO A 380 10.59 -4.95 -7.98
CA PRO A 380 10.42 -6.30 -7.46
C PRO A 380 11.45 -7.26 -8.04
N SER A 381 11.96 -8.13 -7.18
CA SER A 381 12.95 -9.16 -7.53
C SER A 381 12.47 -10.15 -8.60
N CYS A 382 11.14 -10.27 -8.79
CA CYS A 382 10.53 -11.20 -9.73
C CYS A 382 10.40 -10.65 -11.16
N GLY A 383 10.54 -9.34 -11.36
CA GLY A 383 10.34 -8.69 -12.66
C GLY A 383 11.66 -8.47 -13.42
N PRO A 384 11.61 -8.32 -14.76
CA PRO A 384 12.80 -8.01 -15.56
C PRO A 384 13.23 -6.54 -15.50
N LEU A 385 12.47 -5.68 -14.83
CA LEU A 385 12.77 -4.25 -14.73
C LEU A 385 13.90 -4.03 -13.73
N THR A 386 15.03 -3.49 -14.18
CA THR A 386 16.23 -3.28 -13.36
C THR A 386 16.59 -1.80 -13.26
N ARG A 387 17.39 -1.45 -12.25
CA ARG A 387 17.99 -0.11 -12.08
C ARG A 387 18.70 0.35 -13.35
N ASP A 388 19.47 -0.51 -14.00
CA ASP A 388 20.20 -0.20 -15.24
C ASP A 388 19.27 0.12 -16.42
N LEU A 389 18.14 -0.60 -16.53
CA LEU A 389 17.14 -0.31 -17.55
C LEU A 389 16.45 1.03 -17.31
N VAL A 390 16.22 1.39 -16.05
CA VAL A 390 15.71 2.72 -15.68
C VAL A 390 16.75 3.79 -16.00
N ALA A 391 18.02 3.56 -15.69
CA ALA A 391 19.11 4.49 -16.02
C ALA A 391 19.26 4.74 -17.53
N ALA A 392 18.99 3.72 -18.36
CA ALA A 392 19.04 3.81 -19.82
C ALA A 392 17.70 4.20 -20.49
N SER A 393 16.69 4.59 -19.72
CA SER A 393 15.34 4.83 -20.21
C SER A 393 15.14 6.22 -20.82
N SER A 394 14.21 6.32 -21.77
CA SER A 394 13.75 7.57 -22.39
C SER A 394 12.30 7.92 -22.06
N ALA A 395 11.53 6.95 -21.56
CA ALA A 395 10.20 7.14 -21.02
C ALA A 395 9.97 6.19 -19.84
N CYS A 396 9.28 6.66 -18.80
CA CYS A 396 8.97 5.92 -17.60
C CYS A 396 7.48 6.03 -17.30
N LEU A 397 6.81 4.89 -17.21
CA LEU A 397 5.48 4.76 -16.64
C LEU A 397 5.68 4.29 -15.20
N GLY A 398 5.18 5.06 -14.24
CA GLY A 398 5.43 4.82 -12.83
C GLY A 398 4.28 5.23 -11.92
N LEU A 399 4.48 5.05 -10.63
CA LEU A 399 3.60 5.52 -9.57
C LEU A 399 4.27 6.67 -8.84
N MET A 400 3.60 7.81 -8.74
CA MET A 400 4.00 8.86 -7.80
C MET A 400 3.74 8.39 -6.39
N ARG A 401 4.78 8.47 -5.56
CA ARG A 401 4.79 8.09 -4.16
C ARG A 401 5.22 9.29 -3.32
N TRP A 402 4.71 9.35 -2.10
CA TRP A 402 5.22 10.26 -1.08
C TRP A 402 5.74 9.45 0.10
N ASP A 403 7.03 9.57 0.37
CA ASP A 403 7.67 8.89 1.48
C ASP A 403 8.80 9.75 2.03
N ALA A 404 9.05 9.64 3.34
CA ALA A 404 10.09 10.39 4.05
C ALA A 404 10.15 11.89 3.67
N GLY A 405 8.97 12.51 3.52
CA GLY A 405 8.83 13.96 3.25
C GLY A 405 9.16 14.41 1.83
N ARG A 406 9.22 13.50 0.84
CA ARG A 406 9.49 13.85 -0.56
C ARG A 406 8.65 13.03 -1.55
N TRP A 407 8.44 13.61 -2.72
CA TRP A 407 7.87 12.91 -3.88
C TRP A 407 8.96 12.06 -4.55
N SER A 408 8.60 10.84 -4.94
CA SER A 408 9.41 9.97 -5.79
C SER A 408 8.53 9.27 -6.84
N VAL A 409 9.17 8.71 -7.87
CA VAL A 409 8.51 7.84 -8.84
C VAL A 409 9.00 6.40 -8.66
N GLN A 410 8.07 5.48 -8.44
CA GLN A 410 8.30 4.04 -8.51
C GLN A 410 8.09 3.57 -9.95
N PRO A 411 9.10 3.07 -10.67
CA PRO A 411 8.94 2.61 -12.05
C PRO A 411 8.07 1.34 -12.13
N LEU A 412 7.10 1.33 -13.05
CA LEU A 412 6.33 0.14 -13.43
C LEU A 412 6.70 -0.38 -14.82
N ALA A 413 7.15 0.51 -15.71
CA ALA A 413 7.64 0.17 -17.02
C ALA A 413 8.55 1.27 -17.57
N VAL A 414 9.48 0.89 -18.44
CA VAL A 414 10.35 1.82 -19.15
C VAL A 414 10.44 1.50 -20.64
N GLN A 415 10.61 2.55 -21.45
CA GLN A 415 11.13 2.44 -22.80
C GLN A 415 12.62 2.79 -22.78
N ALA A 416 13.45 1.92 -23.31
CA ALA A 416 14.90 2.08 -23.34
C ALA A 416 15.47 1.64 -24.70
N THR A 417 16.76 1.91 -24.93
CA THR A 417 17.47 1.40 -26.11
C THR A 417 18.57 0.44 -25.68
N VAL A 418 18.43 -0.84 -26.03
CA VAL A 418 19.43 -1.88 -25.75
C VAL A 418 20.05 -2.36 -27.06
N LYS A 419 21.37 -2.29 -27.19
CA LYS A 419 22.09 -2.65 -28.42
C LYS A 419 21.49 -1.98 -29.68
N ARG A 420 21.16 -0.69 -29.57
CA ARG A 420 20.52 0.14 -30.62
C ARG A 420 19.11 -0.31 -31.04
N LYS A 421 18.46 -1.19 -30.28
CA LYS A 421 17.07 -1.58 -30.50
C LYS A 421 16.19 -0.98 -29.42
N PRO A 422 15.05 -0.35 -29.77
CA PRO A 422 14.07 0.04 -28.77
C PRO A 422 13.53 -1.21 -28.09
N VAL A 423 13.45 -1.15 -26.77
CA VAL A 423 12.84 -2.19 -25.94
C VAL A 423 11.89 -1.54 -24.97
N THR A 424 10.83 -2.27 -24.62
CA THR A 424 9.89 -1.87 -23.57
C THR A 424 9.87 -2.99 -22.54
N VAL A 425 10.13 -2.63 -21.29
CA VAL A 425 10.23 -3.59 -20.18
C VAL A 425 9.27 -3.15 -19.09
N HIS A 426 8.47 -4.09 -18.60
CA HIS A 426 7.48 -3.83 -17.55
C HIS A 426 7.71 -4.76 -16.38
N THR A 427 7.35 -4.29 -15.20
CA THR A 427 7.32 -5.12 -14.00
C THR A 427 6.50 -6.39 -14.23
N GLY A 428 5.32 -6.28 -14.85
CA GLY A 428 4.40 -7.40 -15.12
C GLY A 428 4.88 -8.43 -16.15
N ASP A 429 6.06 -8.29 -16.75
CA ASP A 429 6.57 -9.23 -17.76
C ASP A 429 6.89 -10.62 -17.22
N TRP A 430 6.98 -10.78 -15.90
CA TRP A 430 7.00 -12.09 -15.25
C TRP A 430 5.76 -12.95 -15.59
N ALA A 431 4.64 -12.35 -16.02
CA ALA A 431 3.46 -13.08 -16.44
C ALA A 431 3.71 -13.93 -17.71
N GLY A 432 4.75 -13.60 -18.48
CA GLY A 432 5.25 -14.42 -19.59
C GLY A 432 6.13 -15.60 -19.16
N GLY A 433 6.33 -15.81 -17.85
CA GLY A 433 7.27 -16.76 -17.27
C GLY A 433 8.65 -16.14 -17.01
N VAL A 434 9.64 -17.00 -16.71
CA VAL A 434 11.01 -16.54 -16.44
C VAL A 434 11.64 -15.95 -17.71
N THR A 435 11.92 -14.66 -17.68
CA THR A 435 12.43 -13.89 -18.82
C THR A 435 13.93 -14.01 -19.03
N ASP A 436 14.72 -14.33 -17.98
CA ASP A 436 16.15 -14.62 -18.09
C ASP A 436 16.41 -16.10 -18.41
N PRO A 437 17.02 -16.44 -19.56
CA PRO A 437 17.32 -17.83 -19.94
C PRO A 437 18.18 -18.60 -18.92
N LYS A 438 19.08 -17.93 -18.19
CA LYS A 438 19.92 -18.57 -17.16
C LYS A 438 19.08 -18.96 -15.95
N VAL A 439 18.20 -18.06 -15.53
CA VAL A 439 17.27 -18.29 -14.43
C VAL A 439 16.27 -19.39 -14.81
N ALA A 440 15.74 -19.36 -16.05
CA ALA A 440 14.83 -20.39 -16.55
C ALA A 440 15.49 -21.78 -16.53
N LYS A 441 16.78 -21.86 -16.92
CA LYS A 441 17.56 -23.11 -16.86
C LYS A 441 17.81 -23.58 -15.42
N ALA A 442 18.06 -22.65 -14.50
CA ALA A 442 18.25 -22.96 -13.09
C ALA A 442 16.95 -23.48 -12.45
N GLU A 443 15.81 -22.82 -12.70
CA GLU A 443 14.50 -23.29 -12.24
C GLU A 443 14.14 -24.66 -12.81
N ALA A 444 14.36 -24.89 -14.11
CA ALA A 444 14.10 -26.18 -14.74
C ALA A 444 14.91 -27.32 -14.10
N ARG A 445 16.09 -27.02 -13.55
CA ARG A 445 16.92 -27.99 -12.81
C ARG A 445 16.46 -28.18 -11.37
N ALA A 446 15.95 -27.13 -10.72
CA ALA A 446 15.51 -27.15 -9.32
C ALA A 446 14.14 -27.81 -9.13
N GLY A 447 13.30 -27.85 -10.18
CA GLY A 447 11.94 -28.40 -10.13
C GLY A 447 10.92 -27.38 -9.60
N ASP A 448 9.63 -27.77 -9.63
CA ASP A 448 8.54 -26.89 -9.20
C ASP A 448 8.30 -26.98 -7.69
N ALA A 449 8.96 -26.09 -6.93
CA ALA A 449 8.80 -26.00 -5.49
C ALA A 449 7.35 -25.72 -5.06
N VAL A 450 6.60 -24.94 -5.84
CA VAL A 450 5.19 -24.60 -5.55
C VAL A 450 4.33 -25.85 -5.67
N ALA A 451 4.49 -26.63 -6.75
CA ALA A 451 3.75 -27.88 -6.93
C ALA A 451 4.05 -28.89 -5.81
N VAL A 452 5.32 -29.04 -5.43
CA VAL A 452 5.74 -29.94 -4.34
C VAL A 452 5.11 -29.52 -3.00
N LEU A 453 5.11 -28.23 -2.68
CA LEU A 453 4.53 -27.72 -1.43
C LEU A 453 3.01 -27.86 -1.41
N ARG A 454 2.32 -27.57 -2.53
CA ARG A 454 0.87 -27.78 -2.67
C ARG A 454 0.50 -29.26 -2.49
N GLU A 455 1.28 -30.17 -3.06
CA GLU A 455 1.07 -31.61 -2.88
C GLU A 455 1.21 -32.02 -1.41
N ARG A 456 2.26 -31.56 -0.72
CA ARG A 456 2.51 -31.84 0.70
C ARG A 456 1.39 -31.30 1.58
N ALA A 457 0.99 -30.04 1.38
CA ALA A 457 -0.10 -29.42 2.12
C ALA A 457 -1.42 -30.18 1.90
N GLY A 458 -1.72 -30.57 0.66
CA GLY A 458 -2.89 -31.38 0.34
C GLY A 458 -2.90 -32.74 1.02
N ARG A 459 -1.74 -33.37 1.24
CA ARG A 459 -1.65 -34.64 2.01
C ARG A 459 -1.94 -34.40 3.49
N LEU A 460 -1.40 -33.33 4.08
CA LEU A 460 -1.62 -32.98 5.49
C LEU A 460 -3.07 -32.60 5.80
N LEU A 461 -3.79 -31.98 4.86
CA LEU A 461 -5.20 -31.64 5.04
C LEU A 461 -6.15 -32.84 4.88
N ARG A 462 -5.64 -33.98 4.38
CA ARG A 462 -6.41 -35.22 4.21
C ARG A 462 -6.12 -36.27 5.29
N SER A 463 -5.06 -36.08 6.06
CA SER A 463 -4.73 -36.85 7.28
C SER A 463 -5.40 -36.22 8.48
#